data_AF-A0A356AXJ7-F1
#
_entry.id   AF-A0A356AXJ7-F1
#
_cell.length_a   1.000
_cell.length_b   1.000
_cell.length_c   1.000
_cell.angle_alpha   90.00
_cell.angle_beta   90.00
_cell.angle_gamma   90.00
#
_symmetry.space_group_name_H-M   'P 1'
#
loop_
_entity.id
_entity.type
_entity.pdbx_description
1 polymer ?
#
loop_
_entity_poly.entity_id
_entity_poly.type
_entity_poly.pdbx_seq_one_letter_code
_entity_poly.pdbx_strand_id
1 'polypeptide(L)'
;PFANIAHGCNSVIATRMGLKLADYVVTEAGFGADLGAEKFFDIKCRYANLKPDVAVIVATIRALKYNGGISGENLSVENVEAVRNGFCNLQKHMENVKKFGVPALVVINRFGTDTQAEIEAVMELCRQNGTEAAVSDVFVKGGEGGLDVAAKLLDLLEKEPSSFKPLYDVDLPIKEK
;
A
#
# COMPACT_ATOMS: atom_id res chain seq x y z
N PRO A 1 12.03 -14.31 -1.02
CA PRO A 1 11.91 -15.25 0.11
C PRO A 1 10.45 -15.27 0.59
N PHE A 2 10.04 -16.24 1.40
CA PHE A 2 8.70 -16.19 2.00
C PHE A 2 8.51 -14.93 2.87
N ALA A 3 7.26 -14.52 3.05
CA ALA A 3 6.88 -13.35 3.84
C ALA A 3 6.31 -13.71 5.23
N ASN A 4 6.25 -15.00 5.59
CA ASN A 4 5.87 -15.48 6.92
C ASN A 4 7.11 -15.74 7.79
N ILE A 5 7.92 -16.74 7.46
CA ILE A 5 9.17 -17.11 8.17
C ILE A 5 10.39 -16.28 7.73
N ALA A 6 10.20 -15.34 6.80
CA ALA A 6 11.21 -14.42 6.32
C ALA A 6 10.56 -13.08 5.90
N HIS A 7 11.34 -12.16 5.36
CA HIS A 7 10.98 -10.75 5.16
C HIS A 7 10.28 -10.43 3.82
N GLY A 8 10.04 -11.40 2.95
CA GLY A 8 9.17 -11.20 1.78
C GLY A 8 9.62 -10.20 0.70
N CYS A 9 10.89 -9.78 0.66
CA CYS A 9 11.38 -8.76 -0.29
C CYS A 9 12.34 -9.32 -1.35
N ASN A 10 12.45 -8.65 -2.49
CA ASN A 10 13.56 -8.89 -3.44
C ASN A 10 14.92 -8.46 -2.83
N SER A 11 16.01 -8.83 -3.51
CA SER A 11 17.37 -8.63 -2.99
C SER A 11 17.73 -7.16 -2.73
N VAL A 12 18.52 -6.92 -1.68
CA VAL A 12 19.10 -5.60 -1.38
C VAL A 12 20.00 -5.11 -2.52
N ILE A 13 20.74 -6.01 -3.16
CA ILE A 13 21.63 -5.69 -4.29
C ILE A 13 20.83 -5.09 -5.43
N ALA A 14 19.70 -5.70 -5.82
CA ALA A 14 18.85 -5.19 -6.89
C ALA A 14 18.27 -3.81 -6.55
N THR A 15 17.72 -3.62 -5.33
CA THR A 15 17.17 -2.32 -4.91
C THR A 15 18.25 -1.23 -4.90
N ARG A 16 19.44 -1.50 -4.36
CA ARG A 16 20.54 -0.53 -4.34
C ARG A 16 21.06 -0.21 -5.74
N MET A 17 21.12 -1.21 -6.63
CA MET A 17 21.50 -1.00 -8.02
C MET A 17 20.50 -0.09 -8.72
N GLY A 18 19.20 -0.34 -8.58
CA GLY A 18 18.15 0.54 -9.11
C GLY A 18 18.30 1.98 -8.63
N LEU A 19 18.53 2.17 -7.32
CA LEU A 19 18.67 3.51 -6.71
C LEU A 19 19.92 4.27 -7.18
N LYS A 20 20.86 3.60 -7.85
CA LYS A 20 22.03 4.24 -8.48
C LYS A 20 21.86 4.50 -9.97
N LEU A 21 20.88 3.88 -10.61
CA LEU A 21 20.70 3.90 -12.06
C LEU A 21 19.42 4.62 -12.52
N ALA A 22 18.48 4.86 -11.61
CA ALA A 22 17.20 5.50 -11.91
C ALA A 22 16.85 6.54 -10.84
N ASP A 23 16.07 7.54 -11.25
CA ASP A 23 15.55 8.57 -10.35
C ASP A 23 14.45 8.04 -9.43
N TYR A 24 13.69 7.04 -9.90
CA TYR A 24 12.62 6.39 -9.14
C TYR A 24 12.76 4.87 -9.19
N VAL A 25 12.61 4.22 -8.03
CA VAL A 25 12.67 2.75 -7.91
C VAL A 25 11.42 2.25 -7.20
N VAL A 26 10.59 1.53 -7.94
CA VAL A 26 9.43 0.84 -7.38
C VAL A 26 9.83 -0.58 -6.99
N THR A 27 9.48 -0.99 -5.77
CA THR A 27 9.67 -2.34 -5.26
C THR A 27 8.47 -2.72 -4.41
N GLU A 28 8.30 -4.02 -4.15
CA GLU A 28 7.19 -4.55 -3.35
C GLU A 28 7.68 -5.50 -2.25
N ALA A 29 6.76 -5.87 -1.36
CA ALA A 29 6.93 -6.90 -0.36
C ALA A 29 5.69 -7.80 -0.34
N GLY A 30 5.88 -9.10 -0.09
CA GLY A 30 4.79 -10.08 -0.11
C GLY A 30 3.80 -9.95 1.06
N PHE A 31 2.57 -10.43 0.85
CA PHE A 31 1.41 -10.26 1.75
C PHE A 31 0.96 -8.80 1.92
N GLY A 32 0.14 -8.52 2.94
CA GLY A 32 -0.33 -7.18 3.27
C GLY A 32 0.73 -6.33 3.98
N ALA A 33 0.41 -5.06 4.22
CA ALA A 33 1.34 -4.12 4.86
C ALA A 33 1.65 -4.46 6.33
N ASP A 34 0.80 -5.28 6.96
CA ASP A 34 0.99 -5.82 8.31
C ASP A 34 2.14 -6.84 8.40
N LEU A 35 2.51 -7.50 7.29
CA LEU A 35 3.62 -8.45 7.24
C LEU A 35 4.73 -7.98 6.29
N GLY A 36 4.39 -7.74 5.02
CA GLY A 36 5.37 -7.41 4.00
C GLY A 36 6.00 -6.05 4.23
N ALA A 37 5.17 -5.01 4.37
CA ALA A 37 5.67 -3.65 4.54
C ALA A 37 6.39 -3.47 5.89
N GLU A 38 5.84 -4.01 6.99
CA GLU A 38 6.52 -4.04 8.29
C GLU A 38 7.92 -4.64 8.16
N LYS A 39 8.06 -5.85 7.60
CA LYS A 39 9.38 -6.49 7.44
C LYS A 39 10.28 -5.76 6.43
N PHE A 40 9.72 -5.14 5.39
CA PHE A 40 10.49 -4.30 4.48
C PHE A 40 11.09 -3.11 5.24
N PHE A 41 10.30 -2.44 6.07
CA PHE A 41 10.72 -1.29 6.86
C PHE A 41 11.66 -1.66 8.02
N ASP A 42 11.24 -2.57 8.90
CA ASP A 42 11.97 -2.89 10.13
C ASP A 42 13.20 -3.78 9.90
N ILE A 43 13.22 -4.58 8.83
CA ILE A 43 14.34 -5.48 8.50
C ILE A 43 15.10 -4.96 7.28
N LYS A 44 14.51 -4.96 6.07
CA LYS A 44 15.27 -4.67 4.85
C LYS A 44 15.83 -3.25 4.85
N CYS A 45 15.01 -2.24 5.12
CA CYS A 45 15.45 -0.84 5.13
C CYS A 45 16.47 -0.57 6.21
N ARG A 46 16.28 -1.12 7.42
CA ARG A 46 17.27 -1.03 8.51
C ARG A 46 18.63 -1.57 8.10
N TYR A 47 18.68 -2.81 7.60
CA TYR A 47 19.95 -3.46 7.21
C TYR A 47 20.60 -2.81 5.99
N ALA A 48 19.80 -2.36 5.03
CA ALA A 48 20.29 -1.80 3.78
C ALA A 48 20.48 -0.27 3.83
N ASN A 49 20.19 0.38 4.97
CA ASN A 49 20.17 1.84 5.12
C ASN A 49 19.34 2.52 4.01
N LEU A 50 18.14 1.99 3.77
CA LEU A 50 17.18 2.54 2.81
C LEU A 50 16.17 3.43 3.55
N LYS A 51 15.73 4.49 2.89
CA LYS A 51 14.71 5.41 3.39
C LYS A 51 13.61 5.50 2.35
N PRO A 52 12.49 4.80 2.51
CA PRO A 52 11.39 4.83 1.56
C PRO A 52 10.73 6.22 1.56
N ASP A 53 10.62 6.82 0.39
CA ASP A 53 10.06 8.16 0.22
C ASP A 53 8.52 8.16 0.21
N VAL A 54 7.90 7.10 -0.32
CA VAL A 54 6.44 6.94 -0.41
C VAL A 54 6.06 5.45 -0.43
N ALA A 55 4.88 5.12 0.07
CA ALA A 55 4.30 3.80 0.00
C ALA A 55 3.01 3.79 -0.84
N VAL A 56 2.80 2.73 -1.62
CA VAL A 56 1.53 2.46 -2.31
C VAL A 56 0.81 1.32 -1.60
N ILE A 57 -0.43 1.55 -1.19
CA ILE A 57 -1.30 0.52 -0.60
C ILE A 57 -2.34 0.13 -1.64
N VAL A 58 -2.21 -1.07 -2.22
CA VAL A 58 -3.13 -1.55 -3.25
C VAL A 58 -4.36 -2.18 -2.60
N ALA A 59 -5.55 -1.81 -3.09
CA ALA A 59 -6.83 -2.38 -2.68
C ALA A 59 -7.73 -2.64 -3.89
N THR A 60 -8.77 -3.45 -3.70
CA THR A 60 -9.83 -3.70 -4.70
C THR A 60 -11.18 -3.60 -4.01
N ILE A 61 -12.21 -3.19 -4.75
CA ILE A 61 -13.58 -3.10 -4.23
C ILE A 61 -14.05 -4.46 -3.72
N ARG A 62 -13.76 -5.53 -4.46
CA ARG A 62 -14.09 -6.91 -4.07
C ARG A 62 -13.43 -7.31 -2.75
N ALA A 63 -12.14 -7.00 -2.54
CA ALA A 63 -11.47 -7.31 -1.28
C ALA A 63 -12.05 -6.52 -0.10
N LEU A 64 -12.44 -5.26 -0.31
CA LEU A 64 -13.10 -4.47 0.72
C LEU A 64 -14.47 -5.04 1.06
N LYS A 65 -15.31 -5.38 0.07
CA LYS A 65 -16.57 -6.10 0.32
C LYS A 65 -16.36 -7.41 1.06
N TYR A 66 -15.29 -8.14 0.76
CA TYR A 66 -14.95 -9.36 1.47
C TYR A 66 -14.65 -9.12 2.95
N ASN A 67 -13.83 -8.12 3.26
CA ASN A 67 -13.60 -7.70 4.64
C ASN A 67 -14.87 -7.15 5.31
N GLY A 68 -15.84 -6.67 4.53
CA GLY A 68 -17.17 -6.27 4.98
C GLY A 68 -18.16 -7.42 5.17
N GLY A 69 -17.73 -8.68 5.00
CA GLY A 69 -18.54 -9.87 5.26
C GLY A 69 -19.19 -10.51 4.02
N ILE A 70 -18.93 -10.01 2.81
CA ILE A 70 -19.44 -10.62 1.58
C ILE A 70 -18.50 -11.75 1.12
N SER A 71 -19.03 -12.89 0.72
CA SER A 71 -18.19 -14.01 0.26
C SER A 71 -18.65 -14.58 -1.08
N GLY A 72 -17.73 -15.28 -1.75
CA GLY A 72 -17.99 -16.04 -2.97
C GLY A 72 -18.45 -15.18 -4.16
N GLU A 73 -19.50 -15.63 -4.82
CA GLU A 73 -20.00 -15.09 -6.08
C GLU A 73 -20.66 -13.70 -5.92
N ASN A 74 -21.07 -13.32 -4.70
CA ASN A 74 -21.72 -12.04 -4.44
C ASN A 74 -20.79 -10.82 -4.53
N LEU A 75 -19.48 -11.03 -4.66
CA LEU A 75 -18.50 -9.95 -4.76
C LEU A 75 -18.62 -9.13 -6.05
N SER A 76 -19.28 -9.63 -7.10
CA SER A 76 -19.53 -8.88 -8.33
C SER A 76 -20.79 -7.99 -8.27
N VAL A 77 -21.63 -8.14 -7.25
CA VAL A 77 -22.83 -7.32 -7.06
C VAL A 77 -22.44 -6.04 -6.31
N GLU A 78 -22.96 -4.90 -6.75
CA GLU A 78 -22.73 -3.62 -6.06
C GLU A 78 -23.16 -3.72 -4.59
N ASN A 79 -22.28 -3.32 -3.68
CA ASN A 79 -22.61 -3.18 -2.26
C ASN A 79 -21.71 -2.14 -1.58
N VAL A 80 -22.11 -0.87 -1.69
CA VAL A 80 -21.39 0.26 -1.08
C VAL A 80 -21.28 0.13 0.44
N GLU A 81 -22.31 -0.40 1.12
CA GLU A 81 -22.29 -0.59 2.58
C GLU A 81 -21.21 -1.59 2.99
N ALA A 82 -21.10 -2.72 2.29
CA ALA A 82 -20.05 -3.70 2.54
C ALA A 82 -18.65 -3.13 2.28
N VAL A 83 -18.47 -2.29 1.25
CA VAL A 83 -17.22 -1.56 1.02
C VAL A 83 -16.88 -0.68 2.23
N ARG A 84 -17.85 0.09 2.74
CA ARG A 84 -17.65 0.94 3.93
C ARG A 84 -17.31 0.12 5.18
N ASN A 85 -18.00 -1.00 5.39
CA ASN A 85 -17.76 -1.88 6.54
C ASN A 85 -16.36 -2.53 6.48
N GLY A 86 -15.94 -2.98 5.30
CA GLY A 86 -14.61 -3.58 5.12
C GLY A 86 -13.46 -2.59 5.01
N PHE A 87 -13.75 -1.29 4.87
CA PHE A 87 -12.73 -0.25 4.79
C PHE A 87 -11.82 -0.20 6.02
N CYS A 88 -12.31 -0.66 7.19
CA CYS A 88 -11.51 -0.73 8.42
C CYS A 88 -10.17 -1.48 8.23
N ASN A 89 -10.11 -2.49 7.34
CA ASN A 89 -8.86 -3.18 7.02
C ASN A 89 -7.86 -2.25 6.31
N LEU A 90 -8.31 -1.54 5.26
CA LEU A 90 -7.49 -0.59 4.52
C LEU A 90 -7.07 0.60 5.40
N GLN A 91 -8.01 1.15 6.17
CA GLN A 91 -7.75 2.18 7.17
C GLN A 91 -6.63 1.76 8.11
N LYS A 92 -6.64 0.50 8.58
CA LYS A 92 -5.60 0.01 9.48
C LYS A 92 -4.22 -0.06 8.82
N HIS A 93 -4.16 -0.47 7.56
CA HIS A 93 -2.91 -0.46 6.80
C HIS A 93 -2.38 0.96 6.58
N MET A 94 -3.26 1.93 6.28
CA MET A 94 -2.89 3.35 6.16
C MET A 94 -2.31 3.89 7.48
N GLU A 95 -2.98 3.65 8.60
CA GLU A 95 -2.48 4.02 9.93
C GLU A 95 -1.11 3.38 10.24
N ASN A 96 -0.94 2.10 9.90
CA ASN A 96 0.30 1.39 10.18
C ASN A 96 1.47 1.94 9.36
N VAL A 97 1.28 2.21 8.08
CA VAL A 97 2.32 2.85 7.24
C VAL A 97 2.68 4.23 7.80
N LYS A 98 1.69 5.01 8.26
CA LYS A 98 1.92 6.31 8.89
C LYS A 98 2.76 6.23 10.17
N LYS A 99 2.70 5.14 10.94
CA LYS A 99 3.56 4.96 12.13
C LYS A 99 5.05 4.93 11.81
N PHE A 100 5.41 4.46 10.60
CA PHE A 100 6.78 4.51 10.10
C PHE A 100 7.20 5.89 9.62
N GLY A 101 6.29 6.87 9.55
CA GLY A 101 6.57 8.21 9.04
C GLY A 101 6.66 8.29 7.51
N VAL A 102 6.12 7.30 6.79
CA VAL A 102 6.13 7.22 5.32
C VAL A 102 4.79 7.72 4.77
N PRO A 103 4.77 8.69 3.84
CA PRO A 103 3.58 9.10 3.10
C PRO A 103 2.99 7.92 2.32
N ALA A 104 1.67 7.87 2.20
CA ALA A 104 1.00 6.76 1.53
C ALA A 104 0.02 7.26 0.46
N LEU A 105 -0.05 6.54 -0.65
CA LEU A 105 -1.11 6.64 -1.65
C LEU A 105 -1.88 5.32 -1.68
N VAL A 106 -3.21 5.37 -1.59
CA VAL A 106 -4.06 4.20 -1.84
C VAL A 106 -4.28 4.06 -3.34
N VAL A 107 -4.07 2.86 -3.87
CA VAL A 107 -4.34 2.56 -5.28
C VAL A 107 -5.45 1.53 -5.37
N ILE A 108 -6.59 1.93 -5.94
CA ILE A 108 -7.73 1.06 -6.19
C ILE A 108 -7.53 0.43 -7.57
N ASN A 109 -7.19 -0.85 -7.61
CA ASN A 109 -7.10 -1.58 -8.88
C ASN A 109 -8.51 -1.91 -9.37
N ARG A 110 -8.91 -1.33 -10.51
CA ARG A 110 -10.28 -1.43 -11.02
C ARG A 110 -10.57 -2.79 -11.64
N PHE A 111 -11.72 -3.36 -11.30
CA PHE A 111 -12.33 -4.49 -11.99
C PHE A 111 -13.57 -4.06 -12.79
N GLY A 112 -13.91 -4.81 -13.84
CA GLY A 112 -15.05 -4.49 -14.71
C GLY A 112 -16.43 -4.55 -14.02
N THR A 113 -16.51 -5.16 -12.84
CA THR A 113 -17.73 -5.23 -12.02
C THR A 113 -17.82 -4.12 -10.98
N ASP A 114 -16.75 -3.35 -10.77
CA ASP A 114 -16.71 -2.31 -9.76
C ASP A 114 -17.54 -1.12 -10.24
N THR A 115 -18.45 -0.65 -9.40
CA THR A 115 -19.28 0.50 -9.77
C THR A 115 -18.62 1.81 -9.36
N GLN A 116 -19.02 2.89 -10.04
CA GLN A 116 -18.52 4.22 -9.73
C GLN A 116 -18.87 4.62 -8.27
N ALA A 117 -20.04 4.23 -7.78
CA ALA A 117 -20.46 4.49 -6.40
C ALA A 117 -19.57 3.79 -5.36
N GLU A 118 -19.16 2.54 -5.62
CA GLU A 118 -18.24 1.81 -4.75
C GLU A 118 -16.84 2.45 -4.74
N ILE A 119 -16.33 2.84 -5.91
CA ILE A 119 -15.04 3.53 -6.04
C ILE A 119 -15.08 4.87 -5.29
N GLU A 120 -16.10 5.69 -5.50
CA GLU A 120 -16.26 6.97 -4.83
C GLU A 120 -16.34 6.84 -3.32
N ALA A 121 -17.01 5.79 -2.82
CA ALA A 121 -17.05 5.51 -1.38
C ALA A 121 -15.65 5.26 -0.79
N VAL A 122 -14.78 4.52 -1.48
CA VAL A 122 -13.40 4.30 -1.03
C VAL A 122 -12.59 5.58 -1.10
N MET A 123 -12.68 6.33 -2.21
CA MET A 123 -11.97 7.60 -2.39
C MET A 123 -12.33 8.59 -1.28
N GLU A 124 -13.61 8.69 -0.95
CA GLU A 124 -14.11 9.55 0.14
C GLU A 124 -13.60 9.10 1.51
N LEU A 125 -13.63 7.79 1.80
CA LEU A 125 -13.13 7.26 3.07
C LEU A 125 -11.61 7.45 3.22
N CYS A 126 -10.83 7.30 2.15
CA CYS A 126 -9.40 7.62 2.14
C CYS A 126 -9.16 9.10 2.48
N ARG A 127 -9.90 10.00 1.81
CA ARG A 127 -9.83 11.45 2.05
C ARG A 127 -10.18 11.82 3.49
N GLN A 128 -11.23 11.23 4.06
CA GLN A 128 -11.62 11.42 5.46
C GLN A 128 -10.55 10.96 6.46
N ASN A 129 -9.71 10.01 6.06
CA ASN A 129 -8.59 9.50 6.85
C ASN A 129 -7.25 10.18 6.52
N GLY A 130 -7.28 11.26 5.73
CA GLY A 130 -6.09 12.06 5.40
C GLY A 130 -5.09 11.31 4.53
N THR A 131 -5.56 10.48 3.61
CA THR A 131 -4.72 9.77 2.64
C THR A 131 -5.35 9.87 1.26
N GLU A 132 -4.54 10.21 0.27
CA GLU A 132 -5.01 10.30 -1.10
C GLU A 132 -5.22 8.91 -1.71
N ALA A 133 -6.16 8.81 -2.65
CA ALA A 133 -6.44 7.59 -3.39
C ALA A 133 -6.46 7.87 -4.90
N ALA A 134 -6.13 6.84 -5.67
CA ALA A 134 -6.11 6.86 -7.13
C ALA A 134 -6.69 5.56 -7.68
N VAL A 135 -7.33 5.62 -8.85
CA VAL A 135 -7.82 4.42 -9.55
C VAL A 135 -6.76 4.00 -10.57
N SER A 136 -6.48 2.70 -10.63
CA SER A 136 -5.54 2.11 -11.58
C SER A 136 -6.27 1.21 -12.56
N ASP A 137 -6.05 1.48 -13.85
CA ASP A 137 -6.51 0.68 -14.99
C ASP A 137 -5.33 -0.08 -15.65
N VAL A 138 -4.17 -0.19 -14.98
CA VAL A 138 -2.93 -0.71 -15.60
C VAL A 138 -3.04 -2.13 -16.14
N PHE A 139 -3.93 -2.94 -15.56
CA PHE A 139 -4.17 -4.30 -16.06
C PHE A 139 -4.75 -4.30 -17.49
N VAL A 140 -5.64 -3.35 -17.78
CA VAL A 140 -6.36 -3.29 -19.07
C VAL A 140 -5.66 -2.35 -20.06
N LYS A 141 -5.01 -1.29 -19.57
CA LYS A 141 -4.45 -0.21 -20.39
C LYS A 141 -2.92 -0.10 -20.32
N GLY A 142 -2.24 -1.00 -19.61
CA GLY A 142 -0.79 -0.91 -19.41
C GLY A 142 -0.38 0.39 -18.70
N GLY A 143 0.77 0.96 -19.08
CA GLY A 143 1.30 2.17 -18.45
C GLY A 143 0.35 3.38 -18.52
N GLU A 144 -0.47 3.49 -19.57
CA GLU A 144 -1.46 4.57 -19.71
C GLU A 144 -2.51 4.54 -18.59
N GLY A 145 -2.90 3.34 -18.15
CA GLY A 145 -3.84 3.14 -17.04
C GLY A 145 -3.28 3.52 -15.67
N GLY A 146 -2.00 3.87 -15.57
CA GLY A 146 -1.31 4.24 -14.33
C GLY A 146 -0.87 5.70 -14.29
N LEU A 147 -1.21 6.52 -15.29
CA LEU A 147 -0.74 7.92 -15.37
C LEU A 147 -1.25 8.77 -14.20
N ASP A 148 -2.52 8.60 -13.79
CA ASP A 148 -3.07 9.31 -12.62
C ASP A 148 -2.37 8.89 -11.32
N VAL A 149 -2.13 7.59 -11.14
CA VAL A 149 -1.37 7.06 -10.00
C VAL A 149 0.05 7.65 -9.97
N ALA A 150 0.75 7.65 -11.11
CA ALA A 150 2.09 8.20 -11.21
C ALA A 150 2.12 9.71 -10.91
N ALA A 151 1.18 10.48 -11.46
CA ALA A 151 1.07 11.91 -11.21
C ALA A 151 0.85 12.22 -9.72
N LYS A 152 -0.05 11.48 -9.06
CA LYS A 152 -0.30 11.64 -7.62
C LYS A 152 0.87 11.20 -6.76
N LEU A 153 1.62 10.16 -7.16
CA LEU A 153 2.85 9.78 -6.47
C LEU A 153 3.93 10.86 -6.56
N LEU A 154 4.11 11.45 -7.74
CA LEU A 154 5.06 12.55 -7.92
C LEU A 154 4.67 13.76 -7.07
N ASP A 155 3.38 14.13 -7.07
CA ASP A 155 2.85 15.23 -6.25
C ASP A 155 3.04 14.97 -4.74
N LEU A 156 2.80 13.74 -4.29
CA LEU A 156 3.00 13.35 -2.89
C LEU A 156 4.47 13.39 -2.47
N LEU A 157 5.38 12.93 -3.35
CA LEU A 157 6.83 12.98 -3.12
C LEU A 157 7.35 14.42 -2.98
N GLU A 158 6.75 15.38 -3.69
CA GLU A 158 7.11 16.80 -3.59
C GLU A 158 6.56 17.46 -2.33
N LYS A 159 5.31 17.13 -1.94
CA LYS A 159 4.59 17.82 -0.85
C LYS A 159 4.88 17.27 0.54
N GLU A 160 5.08 15.96 0.65
CA GLU A 160 5.18 15.27 1.93
C GLU A 160 6.49 14.45 1.98
N PRO A 161 7.61 15.04 2.42
CA PRO A 161 8.85 14.28 2.55
C PRO A 161 8.72 13.23 3.66
N SER A 162 9.23 12.02 3.39
CA SER A 162 9.23 10.92 4.35
C SER A 162 10.09 11.23 5.57
N SER A 163 9.57 10.90 6.76
CA SER A 163 10.28 10.94 8.04
C SER A 163 10.60 9.53 8.54
N PHE A 164 10.86 8.62 7.59
CA PHE A 164 10.99 7.19 7.80
C PHE A 164 11.81 6.82 9.05
N LYS A 165 11.21 6.00 9.92
CA LYS A 165 11.89 5.34 11.03
C LYS A 165 11.32 3.93 11.27
N PRO A 166 12.15 2.95 11.66
CA PRO A 166 11.68 1.66 12.15
C PRO A 166 10.80 1.80 13.40
N LEU A 167 9.92 0.82 13.67
CA LEU A 167 8.97 0.87 14.79
C LEU A 167 9.61 0.64 16.16
N TYR A 168 10.73 -0.09 16.18
CA TYR A 168 11.39 -0.51 17.43
C TYR A 168 12.91 -0.43 17.34
N ASP A 169 13.57 -0.46 18.49
CA ASP A 169 15.03 -0.57 18.56
C ASP A 169 15.47 -2.05 18.53
N VAL A 170 16.58 -2.35 17.86
CA VAL A 170 17.19 -3.69 17.88
C VAL A 170 17.71 -4.08 19.27
N ASP A 171 17.91 -3.11 20.16
CA ASP A 171 18.36 -3.37 21.53
C ASP A 171 17.22 -3.75 22.49
N LEU A 172 15.95 -3.59 22.07
CA LEU A 172 14.81 -4.02 22.89
C LEU A 172 14.80 -5.55 23.09
N PRO A 173 14.35 -6.05 24.26
CA PRO A 173 14.11 -7.48 24.46
C PRO A 173 13.17 -8.07 23.40
N ILE A 174 13.37 -9.33 23.01
CA ILE A 174 12.57 -10.00 21.95
C ILE A 174 11.06 -9.93 22.21
N LYS A 175 10.62 -9.97 23.47
CA LYS A 175 9.19 -9.90 23.83
C LYS A 175 8.58 -8.50 23.73
N GLU A 176 9.40 -7.46 23.74
CA GLU A 176 8.96 -6.06 23.68
C GLU A 176 8.95 -5.50 22.26
N LYS A 177 9.71 -6.13 21.35
CA LYS A 177 9.60 -5.95 19.90
C LYS A 177 8.33 -6.62 19.38
#